data_AF-A0A1M4ZPD0-F1
#
_entry.id   AF-A0A1M4ZPD0-F1
#
_cell.length_a   1.000
_cell.length_b   1.000
_cell.length_c   1.000
_cell.angle_alpha   90.00
_cell.angle_beta   90.00
_cell.angle_gamma   90.00
#
_symmetry.space_group_name_H-M   'P 1'
#
loop_
_entity.id
_entity.type
_entity.pdbx_description
1 polymer ?
#
loop_
_entity_poly.entity_id
_entity_poly.type
_entity_poly.pdbx_seq_one_letter_code
_entity_poly.pdbx_strand_id
1 'polypeptide(L)'
;MSRTMQIDIRLVPAYGSGGLAKAYPRCAAMFRDAGKERIVEESPSLFHLVDELVRLMNDPAVPERWKRPLGLHLDRLKRCRDEARDHLLGRRLNDLDQALYRLEDAFDDLEKDLAW
;
A
#
# COMPACT_ATOMS: atom_id res chain seq x y z
N MET A 1 -28.97 -5.63 12.20
CA MET A 1 -27.74 -6.08 12.88
C MET A 1 -28.12 -6.89 14.12
N SER A 2 -27.33 -7.91 14.47
CA SER A 2 -27.59 -8.72 15.68
C SER A 2 -27.36 -7.88 16.94
N ARG A 3 -28.15 -8.13 18.00
CA ARG A 3 -28.03 -7.45 19.31
C ARG A 3 -26.83 -7.90 20.13
N THR A 4 -26.27 -9.06 19.81
CA THR A 4 -25.23 -9.72 20.61
C THR A 4 -24.00 -10.11 19.80
N MET A 5 -24.01 -9.87 18.48
CA MET A 5 -22.94 -10.28 17.57
C MET A 5 -22.69 -9.22 16.52
N GLN A 6 -21.42 -9.03 16.19
CA GLN A 6 -20.96 -8.14 15.14
C GLN A 6 -19.90 -8.85 14.30
N ILE A 7 -19.93 -8.58 12.99
CA ILE A 7 -18.86 -8.97 12.07
C ILE A 7 -17.85 -7.83 12.07
N ASP A 8 -16.61 -8.15 12.39
CA ASP A 8 -15.43 -7.28 12.26
C ASP A 8 -14.57 -7.77 11.09
N ILE A 9 -14.24 -6.87 10.17
CA ILE A 9 -13.41 -7.17 8.99
C ILE A 9 -12.19 -6.26 9.06
N ARG A 10 -11.00 -6.86 9.11
CA ARG A 10 -9.73 -6.15 9.23
C ARG A 10 -8.77 -6.59 8.12
N LEU A 11 -8.11 -5.61 7.49
CA LEU A 11 -7.01 -5.86 6.58
C LEU A 11 -5.70 -5.85 7.37
N VAL A 12 -5.01 -6.98 7.39
CA VAL A 12 -3.74 -7.15 8.11
C VAL A 12 -2.59 -7.35 7.12
N PRO A 13 -1.38 -6.87 7.43
CA PRO A 13 -0.21 -7.13 6.60
C PRO A 13 0.17 -8.62 6.64
N ALA A 14 0.58 -9.17 5.49
CA ALA A 14 0.90 -10.59 5.32
C ALA A 14 2.26 -10.82 4.62
N TYR A 15 3.27 -9.99 4.96
CA TYR A 15 4.59 -10.03 4.31
C TYR A 15 5.52 -11.19 4.77
N GLY A 16 5.08 -12.01 5.73
CA GLY A 16 5.91 -13.03 6.37
C GLY A 16 6.99 -12.46 7.30
N SER A 17 8.01 -13.27 7.62
CA SER A 17 9.00 -12.97 8.68
C SER A 17 9.94 -11.80 8.41
N GLY A 18 9.92 -11.20 7.21
CA GLY A 18 10.79 -10.09 6.84
C GLY A 18 10.09 -8.75 6.64
N GLY A 19 8.77 -8.68 6.88
CA GLY A 19 8.01 -7.44 6.76
C GLY A 19 8.07 -6.80 5.36
N LEU A 20 7.73 -5.52 5.31
CA LEU A 20 7.76 -4.72 4.08
C LEU A 20 9.16 -4.73 3.44
N ALA A 21 10.22 -4.65 4.26
CA ALA A 21 11.60 -4.57 3.77
C ALA A 21 12.05 -5.80 2.98
N LYS A 22 11.51 -6.99 3.27
CA LYS A 22 11.84 -8.21 2.54
C LYS A 22 10.95 -8.41 1.32
N ALA A 23 9.66 -8.07 1.43
CA ALA A 23 8.71 -8.23 0.33
C ALA A 23 8.92 -7.17 -0.76
N TYR A 24 9.15 -5.91 -0.35
CA TYR A 24 9.29 -4.74 -1.23
C TYR A 24 10.54 -3.92 -0.84
N PRO A 25 11.75 -4.46 -1.09
CA PRO A 25 13.00 -3.86 -0.64
C PRO A 25 13.24 -2.44 -1.17
N ARG A 26 12.80 -2.12 -2.39
CA ARG A 26 12.98 -0.79 -3.02
C ARG A 26 11.96 0.21 -2.49
N CYS A 27 10.70 -0.20 -2.32
CA CYS A 27 9.74 0.62 -1.57
C CYS A 27 10.28 0.95 -0.17
N ALA A 28 10.83 -0.04 0.54
CA ALA A 28 11.42 0.19 1.86
C ALA A 28 12.64 1.12 1.79
N ALA A 29 13.50 1.00 0.78
CA ALA A 29 14.61 1.92 0.58
C ALA A 29 14.13 3.36 0.32
N MET A 30 13.11 3.55 -0.51
CA MET A 30 12.48 4.85 -0.75
C MET A 30 11.94 5.47 0.55
N PHE A 31 11.22 4.70 1.37
CA PHE A 31 10.72 5.21 2.65
C PHE A 31 11.85 5.59 3.60
N ARG A 32 12.93 4.80 3.69
CA ARG A 32 14.11 5.15 4.50
C ARG A 32 14.79 6.43 4.00
N ASP A 33 14.98 6.55 2.70
CA ASP A 33 15.60 7.72 2.08
C ASP A 33 14.75 9.00 2.25
N ALA A 34 13.42 8.84 2.32
CA ALA A 34 12.49 9.90 2.67
C ALA A 34 12.40 10.17 4.20
N GLY A 35 13.24 9.54 5.02
CA GLY A 35 13.25 9.70 6.48
C GLY A 35 12.04 9.08 7.19
N LYS A 36 11.33 8.14 6.55
CA LYS A 36 10.12 7.47 7.06
C LYS A 36 10.41 6.03 7.51
N GLU A 37 11.50 5.83 8.26
CA GLU A 37 11.94 4.50 8.71
C GLU A 37 10.88 3.75 9.50
N ARG A 38 10.11 4.48 10.31
CA ARG A 38 8.97 3.93 11.08
C ARG A 38 7.95 3.17 10.23
N ILE A 39 7.69 3.61 8.98
CA ILE A 39 6.76 2.91 8.08
C ILE A 39 7.30 1.51 7.74
N VAL A 40 8.61 1.40 7.56
CA VAL A 40 9.27 0.13 7.24
C VAL A 40 9.24 -0.81 8.45
N GLU A 41 9.46 -0.28 9.65
CA GLU A 41 9.40 -1.04 10.90
C GLU A 41 7.98 -1.54 11.22
N GLU A 42 6.97 -0.67 11.09
CA GLU A 42 5.58 -1.02 11.35
C GLU A 42 5.01 -1.97 10.28
N SER A 43 5.56 -1.95 9.06
CA SER A 43 5.14 -2.79 7.94
C SER A 43 3.61 -2.82 7.76
N PRO A 44 2.95 -1.65 7.59
CA PRO A 44 1.51 -1.59 7.41
C PRO A 44 1.10 -2.28 6.11
N SER A 45 -0.17 -2.69 5.99
CA SER A 45 -0.64 -3.37 4.78
C SER A 45 -0.56 -2.47 3.53
N LEU A 46 -0.48 -3.08 2.35
CA LEU A 46 -0.42 -2.35 1.07
C LEU A 46 -1.57 -1.34 0.93
N PHE A 47 -2.76 -1.70 1.42
CA PHE A 47 -3.91 -0.82 1.48
C PHE A 47 -3.62 0.51 2.20
N HIS A 48 -2.98 0.44 3.37
CA HIS A 48 -2.62 1.64 4.14
C HIS A 48 -1.39 2.35 3.57
N LEU A 49 -0.45 1.61 2.97
CA LEU A 49 0.75 2.20 2.36
C LEU A 49 0.42 3.16 1.22
N VAL A 50 -0.69 2.96 0.50
CA VAL A 50 -1.11 3.92 -0.55
C VAL A 50 -1.28 5.33 0.00
N ASP A 51 -1.79 5.50 1.22
CA ASP A 51 -1.93 6.83 1.84
C ASP A 51 -0.56 7.45 2.17
N GLU A 52 0.39 6.64 2.61
CA GLU A 52 1.76 7.11 2.85
C GLU A 52 2.48 7.48 1.55
N LEU A 53 2.23 6.74 0.45
CA LEU A 53 2.74 7.09 -0.88
C LEU A 53 2.16 8.43 -1.39
N VAL A 54 0.87 8.68 -1.17
CA VAL A 54 0.25 9.98 -1.50
C VAL A 54 0.90 11.11 -0.70
N ARG A 55 1.17 10.91 0.59
CA ARG A 55 1.88 11.90 1.41
C ARG A 55 3.30 12.14 0.92
N LEU A 56 4.01 11.07 0.57
CA LEU A 56 5.37 11.11 0.07
C LEU A 56 5.47 11.89 -1.26
N MET A 57 4.49 11.72 -2.17
CA MET A 57 4.44 12.51 -3.41
C MET A 57 4.26 14.01 -3.18
N ASN A 58 3.52 14.39 -2.13
CA ASN A 58 3.25 15.79 -1.80
C ASN A 58 4.36 16.42 -0.94
N ASP A 59 5.30 15.63 -0.44
CA ASP A 59 6.37 16.10 0.44
C ASP A 59 7.49 16.78 -0.40
N PRO A 60 7.79 18.08 -0.17
CA PRO A 60 8.86 18.77 -0.88
C PRO A 60 10.25 18.21 -0.58
N ALA A 61 10.44 17.55 0.58
CA ALA A 61 11.73 17.00 1.00
C ALA A 61 12.07 15.68 0.29
N VAL A 62 11.10 15.05 -0.37
CA VAL A 62 11.31 13.80 -1.09
C VAL A 62 12.05 14.06 -2.41
N PRO A 63 13.19 13.39 -2.65
CA PRO A 63 13.92 13.50 -3.90
C PRO A 63 13.07 13.18 -5.15
N GLU A 64 13.22 13.97 -6.21
CA GLU A 64 12.53 13.78 -7.50
C GLU A 64 12.76 12.39 -8.12
N ARG A 65 13.90 11.76 -7.79
CA ARG A 65 14.24 10.40 -8.19
C ARG A 65 13.18 9.37 -7.79
N TRP A 66 12.49 9.59 -6.67
CA TRP A 66 11.40 8.74 -6.19
C TRP A 66 10.04 9.21 -6.70
N LYS A 67 9.85 10.52 -6.84
CA LYS A 67 8.57 11.09 -7.29
C LYS A 67 8.23 10.70 -8.71
N ARG A 68 9.22 10.60 -9.60
CA ARG A 68 8.98 10.23 -11.00
C ARG A 68 8.37 8.83 -11.17
N PRO A 69 9.01 7.74 -10.70
CA PRO A 69 8.41 6.40 -10.79
C PRO A 69 7.11 6.31 -9.98
N LEU A 70 7.08 6.89 -8.77
CA LEU A 70 5.88 6.86 -7.95
C LEU A 70 4.69 7.57 -8.63
N GLY A 71 4.93 8.69 -9.30
CA GLY A 71 3.91 9.44 -10.03
C GLY A 71 3.28 8.65 -11.19
N LEU A 72 4.02 7.74 -11.83
CA LEU A 72 3.48 6.88 -12.90
C LEU A 72 2.49 5.84 -12.36
N HIS A 73 2.68 5.38 -11.12
CA HIS A 73 1.90 4.31 -10.50
C HIS A 73 0.81 4.82 -9.54
N LEU A 74 0.96 6.03 -8.99
CA LEU A 74 0.15 6.51 -7.88
C LEU A 74 -1.35 6.51 -8.19
N ASP A 75 -1.76 6.91 -9.40
CA ASP A 75 -3.18 6.92 -9.76
C ASP A 75 -3.77 5.52 -9.95
N ARG A 76 -2.97 4.53 -10.35
CA ARG A 76 -3.41 3.12 -10.36
C ARG A 76 -3.56 2.60 -8.92
N LEU A 77 -2.55 2.84 -8.07
CA LEU A 77 -2.57 2.46 -6.66
C LEU A 77 -3.76 3.06 -5.89
N LYS A 78 -4.03 4.35 -6.10
CA LYS A 78 -5.19 5.05 -5.51
C LYS A 78 -6.50 4.40 -5.93
N ARG A 79 -6.68 4.15 -7.23
CA ARG A 79 -7.90 3.50 -7.75
C ARG A 79 -8.10 2.10 -7.15
N CYS A 80 -7.07 1.27 -7.14
CA CYS A 80 -7.14 -0.07 -6.53
C CYS A 80 -7.50 0.01 -5.04
N ARG A 81 -6.90 0.93 -4.29
CA ARG A 81 -7.23 1.16 -2.87
C ARG A 81 -8.66 1.66 -2.67
N ASP A 82 -9.12 2.60 -3.51
CA ASP A 82 -10.47 3.15 -3.41
C ASP A 82 -11.53 2.08 -3.72
N GLU A 83 -11.32 1.27 -4.76
CA GLU A 83 -12.16 0.10 -5.05
C GLU A 83 -12.19 -0.88 -3.87
N ALA A 84 -11.02 -1.24 -3.33
CA ALA A 84 -10.93 -2.12 -2.15
C ALA A 84 -11.68 -1.51 -0.94
N ARG A 85 -11.58 -0.20 -0.71
CA ARG A 85 -12.33 0.48 0.35
C ARG A 85 -13.83 0.34 0.14
N ASP A 86 -14.31 0.53 -1.08
CA ASP A 86 -15.75 0.44 -1.40
C ASP A 86 -16.28 -0.99 -1.25
N HIS A 87 -15.48 -2.00 -1.62
CA HIS A 87 -15.82 -3.41 -1.39
C HIS A 87 -15.80 -3.76 0.10
N LEU A 88 -14.85 -3.24 0.87
CA LEU A 88 -14.77 -3.43 2.32
C LEU A 88 -15.99 -2.81 3.04
N LEU A 89 -16.32 -1.56 2.74
CA LEU A 89 -17.50 -0.87 3.29
C LEU A 89 -18.81 -1.55 2.88
N GLY A 90 -18.87 -2.01 1.63
CA GLY A 90 -19.99 -2.78 1.10
C GLY A 90 -20.05 -4.24 1.53
N ARG A 91 -19.07 -4.72 2.31
CA ARG A 91 -18.93 -6.12 2.76
C ARG A 91 -18.94 -7.13 1.61
N ARG A 92 -18.45 -6.73 0.43
CA ARG A 92 -18.33 -7.59 -0.76
C ARG A 92 -16.97 -8.30 -0.72
N LEU A 93 -16.86 -9.34 0.10
CA LEU A 93 -15.58 -9.98 0.42
C LEU A 93 -14.88 -10.59 -0.80
N ASN A 94 -15.62 -11.20 -1.73
CA ASN A 94 -15.03 -11.78 -2.94
C ASN A 94 -14.42 -10.70 -3.85
N ASP A 95 -15.13 -9.59 -4.03
CA ASP A 95 -14.63 -8.48 -4.83
C ASP A 95 -13.48 -7.75 -4.13
N LEU A 96 -13.54 -7.65 -2.80
CA LEU A 96 -12.47 -7.10 -1.98
C LEU A 96 -11.18 -7.89 -2.20
N ASP A 97 -11.25 -9.23 -2.14
CA ASP A 97 -10.11 -10.11 -2.38
C ASP A 97 -9.48 -9.86 -3.76
N GLN A 98 -10.30 -9.79 -4.82
CA GLN A 98 -9.83 -9.46 -6.16
C GLN A 98 -9.23 -8.05 -6.27
N ALA A 99 -9.77 -7.07 -5.54
CA ALA A 99 -9.21 -5.72 -5.51
C ALA A 99 -7.86 -5.69 -4.78
N LEU A 100 -7.68 -6.49 -3.72
CA LEU A 100 -6.41 -6.61 -3.00
C LEU A 100 -5.33 -7.26 -3.87
N TYR A 101 -5.66 -8.30 -4.64
CA TYR A 101 -4.71 -8.87 -5.63
C TYR A 101 -4.28 -7.84 -6.68
N ARG A 102 -5.22 -7.05 -7.21
CA ARG A 102 -4.87 -5.97 -8.16
C ARG A 102 -4.01 -4.88 -7.54
N LEU A 103 -4.18 -4.62 -6.24
CA LEU A 103 -3.34 -3.70 -5.49
C LEU A 103 -1.93 -4.26 -5.32
N GLU A 104 -1.80 -5.55 -5.01
CA GLU A 104 -0.52 -6.27 -4.97
C GLU A 104 0.21 -6.18 -6.31
N ASP A 105 -0.46 -6.50 -7.42
CA ASP A 105 0.11 -6.37 -8.77
C ASP A 105 0.62 -4.94 -9.06
N ALA A 106 -0.13 -3.92 -8.63
CA ALA A 106 0.28 -2.53 -8.80
C ALA A 106 1.51 -2.16 -7.96
N PHE A 107 1.66 -2.74 -6.77
CA PHE A 107 2.86 -2.59 -5.96
C PHE A 107 4.05 -3.34 -6.54
N ASP A 108 3.85 -4.52 -7.10
CA ASP A 108 4.89 -5.28 -7.79
C ASP A 108 5.42 -4.53 -9.02
N ASP A 109 4.53 -3.87 -9.77
CA ASP A 109 4.91 -3.03 -10.90
C ASP A 109 5.68 -1.77 -10.44
N LEU A 110 5.22 -1.11 -9.37
CA LEU A 110 5.97 -0.02 -8.74
C LEU A 110 7.36 -0.48 -8.29
N GLU A 111 7.46 -1.60 -7.60
CA GLU A 111 8.72 -2.16 -7.11
C GLU A 111 9.69 -2.43 -8.26
N LYS A 112 9.21 -2.93 -9.41
CA LYS A 112 10.02 -3.11 -10.62
C LYS A 112 10.54 -1.78 -11.17
N ASP A 113 9.70 -0.75 -11.24
CA ASP A 113 10.07 0.56 -11.81
C ASP A 113 10.87 1.43 -10.85
N LEU A 114 10.87 1.11 -9.56
CA LEU A 114 11.83 1.65 -8.58
C LEU A 114 13.23 1.05 -8.77
N ALA A 115 13.44 0.08 -9.69
CA ALA A 115 14.75 -0.42 -10.06
C ALA A 115 15.55 0.65 -10.83
N TRP A 116 16.77 0.88 -10.34
CA TRP A 116 17.84 1.59 -11.04
C TRP A 116 18.83 0.55 -11.54
#